data_AF-A0A478FU25-F1
#
_entry.id   AF-A0A478FU25-F1
#
_cell.length_a   1.000
_cell.length_b   1.000
_cell.length_c   1.000
_cell.angle_alpha   90.00
_cell.angle_beta   90.00
_cell.angle_gamma   90.00
#
_symmetry.space_group_name_H-M   'P 1'
#
loop_
_entity.id
_entity.type
_entity.pdbx_description
1 polymer ?
#
loop_
_entity_poly.entity_id
_entity_poly.type
_entity_poly.pdbx_seq_one_letter_code
_entity_poly.pdbx_strand_id
1 'polypeptide(L)'
;MSYTYKRYRKTRFPKRKIKPYKFSTKTRFQPKKQYYSYKSPTIKRFTEEDYNKFEKQMLEYVNKYNSLYTFKEQNDASIQTTKWCSLENIQISGRPDGIAIENKKIQAILEIKTLPSGKCKSGNKPHLSHILQLATYLYLFQIDLGYICTCDIGKIDSQPFLPPPTKHDNQIRKIEYVLRSRCKGINNSVLRFSILESWSNDDSKNPVYLWKIKFEDIEQFKLVLENIDEWWKGKSYTSPDMHESFIN
;
A
#
# COMPACT_ATOMS: atom_id res chain seq x y z
N MET A 1 -24.86 84.27 -3.61
CA MET A 1 -24.43 83.14 -4.48
C MET A 1 -24.58 81.85 -3.70
N SER A 2 -25.64 81.07 -3.97
CA SER A 2 -25.95 79.81 -3.27
C SER A 2 -25.30 78.63 -4.00
N TYR A 3 -24.47 77.87 -3.30
CA TYR A 3 -23.92 76.61 -3.81
C TYR A 3 -24.79 75.43 -3.38
N THR A 4 -25.37 74.74 -4.37
CA THR A 4 -26.15 73.51 -4.23
C THR A 4 -25.23 72.30 -4.07
N TYR A 5 -25.27 71.64 -2.91
CA TYR A 5 -24.62 70.34 -2.70
C TYR A 5 -25.46 69.22 -3.33
N LYS A 6 -24.94 68.57 -4.38
CA LYS A 6 -25.51 67.33 -4.95
C LYS A 6 -25.25 66.15 -4.00
N ARG A 7 -26.32 65.57 -3.44
CA ARG A 7 -26.28 64.29 -2.72
C ARG A 7 -26.04 63.14 -3.70
N TYR A 8 -24.88 62.48 -3.63
CA TYR A 8 -24.66 61.20 -4.28
C TYR A 8 -25.40 60.08 -3.53
N ARG A 9 -26.28 59.36 -4.22
CA ARG A 9 -26.98 58.17 -3.73
C ARG A 9 -25.95 57.03 -3.55
N LYS A 10 -25.85 56.48 -2.34
CA LYS A 10 -25.15 55.21 -2.06
C LYS A 10 -25.85 54.08 -2.83
N THR A 11 -25.21 53.55 -3.86
CA THR A 11 -25.60 52.28 -4.48
C THR A 11 -25.37 51.14 -3.49
N ARG A 12 -26.44 50.45 -3.10
CA ARG A 12 -26.35 49.23 -2.29
C ARG A 12 -25.88 48.09 -3.19
N PHE A 13 -24.64 47.65 -3.03
CA PHE A 13 -24.20 46.39 -3.63
C PHE A 13 -24.91 45.21 -2.94
N PRO A 14 -25.46 44.25 -3.68
CA PRO A 14 -26.06 43.06 -3.08
C PRO A 14 -24.96 42.24 -2.39
N LYS A 15 -25.13 41.97 -1.10
CA LYS A 15 -24.29 41.04 -0.34
C LYS A 15 -24.46 39.63 -0.93
N ARG A 16 -23.57 39.22 -1.84
CA ARG A 16 -23.43 37.80 -2.19
C ARG A 16 -22.94 37.05 -0.95
N LYS A 17 -23.75 36.14 -0.43
CA LYS A 17 -23.32 35.17 0.59
C LYS A 17 -22.30 34.24 -0.07
N ILE A 18 -21.01 34.53 0.14
CA ILE A 18 -19.93 33.61 -0.22
C ILE A 18 -20.03 32.44 0.78
N LYS A 19 -20.45 31.26 0.31
CA LYS A 19 -20.30 30.03 1.09
C LYS A 19 -18.80 29.78 1.25
N PRO A 20 -18.28 29.53 2.47
CA PRO A 20 -16.88 29.20 2.64
C PRO A 20 -16.59 27.90 1.88
N TYR A 21 -15.66 27.99 0.93
CA TYR A 21 -15.12 26.83 0.23
C TYR A 21 -14.34 26.01 1.27
N LYS A 22 -14.87 24.84 1.65
CA LYS A 22 -14.13 23.89 2.48
C LYS A 22 -13.02 23.27 1.63
N PHE A 23 -11.81 23.84 1.71
CA PHE A 23 -10.62 23.14 1.25
C PHE A 23 -10.38 21.94 2.18
N SER A 24 -10.62 20.73 1.66
CA SER A 24 -10.06 19.50 2.23
C SER A 24 -8.58 19.48 1.86
N THR A 25 -7.72 20.03 2.72
CA THR A 25 -6.25 20.08 2.51
C THR A 25 -5.54 18.74 2.71
N LYS A 26 -6.26 17.67 3.03
CA LYS A 26 -5.68 16.33 3.13
C LYS A 26 -5.87 15.58 1.82
N THR A 27 -4.83 15.61 0.99
CA THR A 27 -4.73 14.73 -0.18
C THR A 27 -4.66 13.29 0.34
N ARG A 28 -5.78 12.56 0.27
CA ARG A 28 -5.79 11.12 0.53
C ARG A 28 -5.00 10.43 -0.57
N PHE A 29 -3.79 9.99 -0.25
CA PHE A 29 -3.09 9.01 -1.08
C PHE A 29 -3.70 7.64 -0.78
N GLN A 30 -4.82 7.32 -1.44
CA GLN A 30 -5.24 5.94 -1.57
C GLN A 30 -4.49 5.37 -2.77
N PRO A 31 -3.50 4.48 -2.60
CA PRO A 31 -3.03 3.69 -3.72
C PRO A 31 -4.23 2.87 -4.21
N LYS A 32 -4.88 3.30 -5.29
CA LYS A 32 -5.75 2.40 -6.06
C LYS A 32 -4.87 1.20 -6.44
N LYS A 33 -5.38 -0.03 -6.30
CA LYS A 33 -4.71 -1.23 -6.84
C LYS A 33 -4.36 -0.91 -8.30
N GLN A 34 -3.09 -0.63 -8.57
CA GLN A 34 -2.63 -0.31 -9.92
C GLN A 34 -2.41 -1.65 -10.63
N TYR A 35 -3.44 -2.12 -11.33
CA TYR A 35 -3.27 -3.20 -12.28
C TYR A 35 -2.44 -2.66 -13.46
N TYR A 36 -1.25 -3.23 -13.66
CA TYR A 36 -0.39 -2.84 -14.77
C TYR A 36 -1.05 -3.16 -16.11
N SER A 37 -1.65 -2.13 -16.74
CA SER A 37 -2.13 -2.18 -18.11
C SER A 37 -0.92 -2.19 -19.07
N TYR A 38 -0.38 -3.37 -19.38
CA TYR A 38 0.54 -3.53 -20.50
C TYR A 38 -0.23 -3.74 -21.81
N LYS A 39 -0.06 -2.83 -22.77
CA LYS A 39 -0.47 -3.04 -24.16
C LYS A 39 0.55 -3.95 -24.84
N SER A 40 0.43 -5.27 -24.65
CA SER A 40 1.12 -6.25 -25.48
C SER A 40 0.08 -7.09 -26.24
N PRO A 41 0.23 -7.38 -27.55
CA PRO A 41 -0.87 -7.89 -28.38
C PRO A 41 -1.26 -9.36 -28.13
N THR A 42 -0.51 -10.11 -27.32
CA THR A 42 -0.64 -11.58 -27.21
C THR A 42 -1.01 -12.08 -25.82
N ILE A 43 -1.26 -11.20 -24.85
CA ILE A 43 -1.59 -11.60 -23.47
C ILE A 43 -3.08 -11.35 -23.23
N LYS A 44 -3.85 -12.43 -23.00
CA LYS A 44 -5.25 -12.36 -22.50
C LYS A 44 -5.24 -11.45 -21.27
N ARG A 45 -5.93 -10.31 -21.34
CA ARG A 45 -5.97 -9.34 -20.23
C ARG A 45 -6.85 -9.92 -19.13
N PHE A 46 -6.28 -10.05 -17.93
CA PHE A 46 -7.01 -10.45 -16.73
C PHE A 46 -7.87 -9.28 -16.23
N THR A 47 -9.08 -9.60 -15.80
CA THR A 47 -10.01 -8.65 -15.17
C THR A 47 -9.75 -8.56 -13.68
N GLU A 48 -10.27 -7.53 -13.02
CA GLU A 48 -10.20 -7.39 -11.55
C GLU A 48 -10.87 -8.57 -10.83
N GLU A 49 -11.95 -9.12 -11.39
CA GLU A 49 -12.63 -10.31 -10.86
C GLU A 49 -11.71 -11.54 -10.91
N ASP A 50 -10.92 -11.71 -11.97
CA ASP A 50 -9.94 -12.80 -12.07
C ASP A 50 -8.89 -12.70 -10.97
N TYR A 51 -8.37 -11.49 -10.71
CA TYR A 51 -7.39 -11.24 -9.65
C TYR A 51 -7.98 -11.53 -8.27
N ASN A 52 -9.19 -11.04 -7.98
CA ASN A 52 -9.84 -11.25 -6.68
C ASN A 52 -10.12 -12.74 -6.44
N LYS A 53 -10.60 -13.47 -7.45
CA LYS A 53 -10.81 -14.92 -7.36
C LYS A 53 -9.49 -15.66 -7.07
N PHE A 54 -8.40 -15.25 -7.71
CA PHE A 54 -7.09 -15.87 -7.53
C PHE A 54 -6.49 -15.56 -6.15
N GLU A 55 -6.58 -14.30 -5.69
CA GLU A 55 -6.15 -13.90 -4.34
C GLU A 55 -6.87 -14.73 -3.25
N LYS A 56 -8.19 -14.96 -3.42
CA LYS A 56 -8.96 -15.80 -2.51
C LYS A 56 -8.48 -17.26 -2.49
N GLN A 57 -8.24 -17.84 -3.67
CA GLN A 57 -7.68 -19.19 -3.77
C GLN A 57 -6.29 -19.28 -3.13
N MET A 58 -5.48 -18.23 -3.26
CA MET A 58 -4.17 -18.18 -2.62
C MET A 58 -4.26 -18.07 -1.10
N LEU A 59 -5.22 -17.33 -0.57
CA LEU A 59 -5.49 -17.27 0.86
C LEU A 59 -5.87 -18.66 1.40
N GLU A 60 -6.76 -19.37 0.71
CA GLU A 60 -7.13 -20.76 1.05
C GLU A 60 -5.92 -21.70 1.01
N TYR A 61 -5.07 -21.57 -0.03
CA TYR A 61 -3.84 -22.33 -0.16
C TYR A 61 -2.87 -22.07 1.01
N VAL A 62 -2.64 -20.81 1.36
CA VAL A 62 -1.78 -20.44 2.49
C VAL A 62 -2.33 -21.03 3.80
N ASN A 63 -3.63 -20.90 4.06
CA ASN A 63 -4.25 -21.44 5.27
C ASN A 63 -4.20 -22.97 5.34
N LYS A 64 -4.25 -23.66 4.20
CA LYS A 64 -4.16 -25.12 4.15
C LYS A 64 -2.80 -25.64 4.65
N TYR A 65 -1.71 -24.92 4.37
CA TYR A 65 -0.35 -25.38 4.68
C TYR A 65 0.34 -24.60 5.79
N ASN A 66 -0.19 -23.45 6.22
CA ASN A 66 0.27 -22.74 7.39
C ASN A 66 -0.44 -23.28 8.64
N SER A 67 0.27 -24.07 9.46
CA SER A 67 -0.27 -24.61 10.70
C SER A 67 -0.29 -23.62 11.87
N LEU A 68 0.37 -22.46 11.74
CA LEU A 68 0.53 -21.50 12.84
C LEU A 68 -0.59 -20.46 12.87
N TYR A 69 -1.08 -20.05 11.71
CA TYR A 69 -2.05 -18.97 11.59
C TYR A 69 -3.10 -19.27 10.53
N THR A 70 -4.35 -18.97 10.87
CA THR A 70 -5.45 -18.92 9.90
C THR A 70 -5.75 -17.46 9.56
N PHE A 71 -5.43 -17.07 8.34
CA PHE A 71 -5.73 -15.74 7.82
C PHE A 71 -7.18 -15.67 7.36
N LYS A 72 -7.86 -14.58 7.71
CA LYS A 72 -9.20 -14.27 7.21
C LYS A 72 -9.09 -13.22 6.11
N GLU A 73 -9.89 -13.41 5.06
CA GLU A 73 -10.06 -12.43 3.98
C GLU A 73 -10.67 -11.15 4.54
N GLN A 74 -10.24 -10.01 3.99
CA GLN A 74 -10.77 -8.71 4.37
C GLN A 74 -11.85 -8.32 3.36
N ASN A 75 -13.10 -8.71 3.58
CA ASN A 75 -14.20 -8.42 2.65
C ASN A 75 -14.68 -6.96 2.73
N ASP A 76 -14.64 -6.36 3.93
CA ASP A 76 -15.06 -4.98 4.16
C ASP A 76 -13.96 -4.10 4.75
N ALA A 77 -14.01 -2.82 4.41
CA ALA A 77 -13.18 -1.77 5.00
C ALA A 77 -13.68 -1.41 6.42
N SER A 78 -13.60 -2.37 7.34
CA SER A 78 -13.90 -2.14 8.75
C SER A 78 -12.69 -1.54 9.49
N ILE A 79 -12.91 -0.92 10.64
CA ILE A 79 -11.85 -0.33 11.50
C ILE A 79 -10.86 -1.39 12.01
N GLN A 80 -11.27 -2.66 12.05
CA GLN A 80 -10.40 -3.76 12.45
C GLN A 80 -9.46 -4.20 11.32
N THR A 81 -9.84 -3.93 10.07
CA THR A 81 -9.27 -4.56 8.88
C THR A 81 -8.56 -3.55 7.97
N THR A 82 -8.85 -2.26 8.17
CA THR A 82 -8.12 -1.14 7.59
C THR A 82 -7.63 -0.24 8.72
N LYS A 83 -6.31 0.00 8.74
CA LYS A 83 -5.68 0.92 9.68
C LYS A 83 -5.13 2.12 8.94
N TRP A 84 -5.04 3.24 9.64
CA TRP A 84 -4.44 4.45 9.12
C TRP A 84 -3.73 5.19 10.24
N CYS A 85 -2.71 5.93 9.86
CA CYS A 85 -2.07 6.93 10.71
C CYS A 85 -2.03 8.25 9.96
N SER A 86 -2.07 9.35 10.72
CA SER A 86 -1.82 10.68 10.18
C SER A 86 -0.54 11.20 10.80
N LEU A 87 0.36 11.66 9.93
CA LEU A 87 1.41 12.58 10.28
C LEU A 87 0.92 14.01 9.96
N GLU A 88 1.77 15.01 10.14
CA GLU A 88 1.39 16.41 9.97
C GLU A 88 0.96 16.70 8.53
N ASN A 89 1.69 16.16 7.56
CA ASN A 89 1.57 16.50 6.13
C ASN A 89 1.05 15.33 5.29
N ILE A 90 1.17 14.09 5.77
CA ILE A 90 0.71 12.88 5.06
C ILE A 90 -0.29 12.05 5.86
N GLN A 91 -1.17 11.36 5.14
CA GLN A 91 -2.02 10.31 5.69
C GLN A 91 -1.68 8.99 5.02
N ILE A 92 -1.40 7.98 5.83
CA ILE A 92 -1.07 6.63 5.36
C ILE A 92 -2.18 5.70 5.80
N SER A 93 -2.66 4.87 4.89
CA SER A 93 -3.66 3.85 5.17
C SER A 93 -3.26 2.51 4.56
N GLY A 94 -3.63 1.43 5.21
CA GLY A 94 -3.31 0.08 4.77
C GLY A 94 -4.44 -0.90 5.02
N ARG A 95 -4.65 -1.77 4.04
CA ARG A 95 -5.57 -2.91 4.07
C ARG A 95 -4.78 -4.11 3.53
N PRO A 96 -4.29 -5.01 4.40
CA PRO A 96 -3.67 -6.24 3.95
C PRO A 96 -4.71 -7.19 3.35
N ASP A 97 -4.24 -8.16 2.56
CA ASP A 97 -5.12 -9.17 1.94
C ASP A 97 -5.66 -10.18 2.97
N GLY A 98 -4.85 -10.52 3.99
CA GLY A 98 -5.24 -11.42 5.06
C GLY A 98 -4.76 -10.99 6.44
N ILE A 99 -5.55 -11.29 7.47
CA ILE A 99 -5.20 -11.01 8.88
C ILE A 99 -5.47 -12.26 9.71
N ALA A 100 -4.50 -12.67 10.53
CA ALA A 100 -4.67 -13.69 11.54
C ALA A 100 -4.98 -13.03 12.89
N ILE A 101 -6.11 -13.44 13.49
CA ILE A 101 -6.60 -12.89 14.76
C ILE A 101 -6.73 -14.02 15.77
N GLU A 102 -6.09 -13.85 16.93
CA GLU A 102 -6.19 -14.75 18.06
C GLU A 102 -6.49 -13.92 19.32
N ASN A 103 -7.45 -14.36 20.13
CA ASN A 103 -7.85 -13.65 21.36
C ASN A 103 -8.15 -12.15 21.14
N LYS A 104 -8.83 -11.82 20.03
CA LYS A 104 -9.16 -10.45 19.59
C LYS A 104 -7.94 -9.56 19.28
N LYS A 105 -6.72 -10.12 19.25
CA LYS A 105 -5.49 -9.44 18.87
C LYS A 105 -5.03 -9.93 17.51
N ILE A 106 -4.53 -9.02 16.71
CA ILE A 106 -3.92 -9.35 15.42
C ILE A 106 -2.53 -9.93 15.71
N GLN A 107 -2.24 -11.10 15.16
CA GLN A 107 -0.99 -11.83 15.39
C GLN A 107 -0.06 -11.79 14.17
N ALA A 108 -0.65 -11.80 12.97
CA ALA A 108 0.11 -11.79 11.73
C ALA A 108 -0.73 -11.18 10.59
N ILE A 109 -0.03 -10.65 9.61
CA ILE A 109 -0.58 -10.11 8.37
C ILE A 109 -0.11 -10.95 7.19
N LEU A 110 -0.97 -11.15 6.19
CA LEU A 110 -0.67 -11.76 4.91
C LEU A 110 -0.87 -10.75 3.79
N GLU A 111 0.14 -10.63 2.93
CA GLU A 111 0.10 -9.88 1.69
C GLU A 111 0.28 -10.81 0.50
N ILE A 112 -0.65 -10.78 -0.45
CA ILE A 112 -0.68 -11.62 -1.65
C ILE A 112 -0.38 -10.76 -2.88
N LYS A 113 0.55 -11.24 -3.70
CA LYS A 113 1.02 -10.57 -4.90
C LYS A 113 0.83 -11.48 -6.09
N THR A 114 -0.22 -11.21 -6.84
CA THR A 114 -0.56 -11.88 -8.08
C THR A 114 0.14 -11.19 -9.24
N LEU A 115 1.11 -11.86 -9.85
CA LEU A 115 1.95 -11.34 -10.93
C LEU A 115 1.48 -11.89 -12.28
N PRO A 116 1.61 -11.13 -13.38
CA PRO A 116 1.40 -11.68 -14.72
C PRO A 116 2.32 -12.86 -15.01
N SER A 117 1.81 -13.91 -15.66
CA SER A 117 2.55 -15.13 -16.01
C SER A 117 4.00 -14.90 -16.47
N GLY A 118 4.93 -15.66 -15.88
CA GLY A 118 6.35 -15.64 -16.19
C GLY A 118 7.13 -14.53 -15.51
N LYS A 119 6.51 -13.77 -14.60
CA LYS A 119 7.15 -12.68 -13.85
C LYS A 119 7.49 -13.06 -12.42
N CYS A 120 6.92 -14.12 -11.88
CA CYS A 120 7.42 -14.77 -10.67
C CYS A 120 8.71 -15.52 -11.02
N LYS A 121 9.76 -14.76 -11.36
CA LYS A 121 11.11 -15.30 -11.52
C LYS A 121 11.54 -15.85 -10.17
N SER A 122 12.24 -16.98 -10.19
CA SER A 122 12.77 -17.79 -9.09
C SER A 122 13.72 -17.05 -8.14
N GLY A 123 13.26 -15.95 -7.55
CA GLY A 123 13.96 -15.24 -6.52
C GLY A 123 13.68 -15.91 -5.18
N ASN A 124 14.71 -16.41 -4.51
CA ASN A 124 14.64 -16.86 -3.11
C ASN A 124 14.29 -15.74 -2.11
N LYS A 125 13.88 -14.55 -2.58
CA LYS A 125 13.67 -13.36 -1.77
C LYS A 125 12.51 -12.52 -2.35
N PRO A 126 11.65 -11.95 -1.49
CA PRO A 126 10.59 -11.05 -1.91
C PRO A 126 11.16 -9.74 -2.47
N HIS A 127 10.43 -9.11 -3.39
CA HIS A 127 10.79 -7.80 -3.92
C HIS A 127 10.69 -6.71 -2.83
N LEU A 128 11.60 -5.73 -2.85
CA LEU A 128 11.68 -4.67 -1.83
C LEU A 128 10.37 -3.88 -1.68
N SER A 129 9.65 -3.61 -2.78
CA SER A 129 8.36 -2.91 -2.69
C SER A 129 7.33 -3.69 -1.88
N HIS A 130 7.33 -5.02 -1.96
CA HIS A 130 6.43 -5.87 -1.17
C HIS A 130 6.85 -5.87 0.30
N ILE A 131 8.17 -5.88 0.58
CA ILE A 131 8.71 -5.72 1.94
C ILE A 131 8.26 -4.38 2.56
N LEU A 132 8.37 -3.28 1.82
CA LEU A 132 7.98 -1.95 2.30
C LEU A 132 6.47 -1.84 2.52
N GLN A 133 5.67 -2.44 1.64
CA GLN A 133 4.23 -2.49 1.82
C GLN A 133 3.85 -3.30 3.06
N LEU A 134 4.46 -4.46 3.26
CA LEU A 134 4.27 -5.25 4.48
C LEU A 134 4.71 -4.47 5.72
N ALA A 135 5.89 -3.84 5.71
CA ALA A 135 6.38 -3.01 6.82
C ALA A 135 5.37 -1.92 7.20
N THR A 136 4.76 -1.28 6.20
CA THR A 136 3.70 -0.28 6.40
C THR A 136 2.50 -0.88 7.15
N TYR A 137 2.06 -2.08 6.77
CA TYR A 137 0.96 -2.75 7.47
C TYR A 137 1.36 -3.14 8.89
N LEU A 138 2.50 -3.77 9.08
CA LEU A 138 2.98 -4.16 10.40
C LEU A 138 3.06 -2.95 11.34
N TYR A 139 3.55 -1.81 10.87
CA TYR A 139 3.56 -0.55 11.61
C TYR A 139 2.14 -0.05 11.95
N LEU A 140 1.24 0.01 10.96
CA LEU A 140 -0.14 0.47 11.18
C LEU A 140 -0.94 -0.41 12.16
N PHE A 141 -0.60 -1.70 12.21
CA PHE A 141 -1.24 -2.70 13.06
C PHE A 141 -0.48 -2.99 14.35
N GLN A 142 0.68 -2.37 14.55
CA GLN A 142 1.53 -2.47 15.75
C GLN A 142 1.92 -3.92 16.07
N ILE A 143 2.36 -4.63 15.03
CA ILE A 143 2.88 -6.01 15.09
C ILE A 143 4.19 -6.08 14.31
N ASP A 144 4.96 -7.15 14.48
CA ASP A 144 6.29 -7.30 13.86
C ASP A 144 6.37 -8.46 12.85
N LEU A 145 5.33 -9.29 12.77
CA LEU A 145 5.32 -10.53 11.98
C LEU A 145 4.32 -10.46 10.83
N GLY A 146 4.78 -10.82 9.64
CA GLY A 146 3.94 -10.90 8.46
C GLY A 146 4.41 -11.90 7.43
N TYR A 147 3.56 -12.11 6.43
CA TYR A 147 3.75 -13.08 5.36
C TYR A 147 3.61 -12.38 4.02
N ILE A 148 4.50 -12.71 3.08
CA ILE A 148 4.39 -12.29 1.69
C ILE A 148 4.21 -13.54 0.86
N CYS A 149 3.12 -13.61 0.10
CA CYS A 149 2.85 -14.64 -0.89
C CYS A 149 2.97 -14.02 -2.27
N THR A 150 3.85 -14.51 -3.13
CA THR A 150 3.86 -14.15 -4.56
C THR A 150 3.47 -15.34 -5.40
N CYS A 151 2.65 -15.12 -6.41
CA CYS A 151 2.16 -16.15 -7.30
C CYS A 151 2.01 -15.59 -8.71
N ASP A 152 2.22 -16.43 -9.73
CA ASP A 152 1.87 -16.07 -11.10
C ASP A 152 0.41 -16.43 -11.39
N ILE A 153 -0.32 -15.48 -11.98
CA ILE A 153 -1.60 -15.75 -12.62
C ILE A 153 -1.30 -16.40 -13.97
N GLY A 154 -1.18 -17.72 -13.98
CA GLY A 154 -1.02 -18.49 -15.21
C GLY A 154 -2.28 -18.46 -16.07
N LYS A 155 -2.36 -19.36 -17.05
CA LYS A 155 -3.57 -19.51 -17.86
C LYS A 155 -4.73 -19.93 -16.95
N ILE A 156 -5.72 -19.04 -16.78
CA ILE A 156 -6.93 -19.14 -15.93
C ILE A 156 -7.62 -20.50 -16.02
N ASP A 157 -7.49 -21.17 -17.16
CA ASP A 157 -8.15 -22.45 -17.47
C ASP A 157 -7.61 -23.66 -16.67
N SER A 158 -6.72 -23.44 -15.68
CA SER A 158 -6.24 -24.48 -14.77
C SER A 158 -6.52 -24.16 -13.30
N GLN A 159 -7.75 -24.40 -12.86
CA GLN A 159 -8.07 -24.64 -11.44
C GLN A 159 -7.45 -25.99 -10.97
N PRO A 160 -7.32 -26.29 -9.65
CA PRO A 160 -6.59 -25.57 -8.62
C PRO A 160 -5.86 -26.59 -7.71
N PHE A 161 -4.86 -27.30 -8.21
CA PHE A 161 -4.02 -28.14 -7.36
C PHE A 161 -2.61 -27.62 -7.42
N LEU A 162 -2.40 -26.46 -6.80
CA LEU A 162 -1.06 -26.08 -6.42
C LEU A 162 -0.53 -27.23 -5.53
N PRO A 163 0.57 -27.89 -5.91
CA PRO A 163 1.12 -28.95 -5.10
C PRO A 163 1.52 -28.38 -3.73
N PRO A 164 1.59 -29.22 -2.68
CA PRO A 164 2.05 -28.78 -1.37
C PRO A 164 3.35 -28.01 -1.49
N PRO A 165 3.49 -26.86 -0.80
CA PRO A 165 4.70 -26.09 -0.87
C PRO A 165 5.81 -26.81 -0.09
N THR A 166 7.00 -26.88 -0.66
CA THR A 166 8.21 -27.35 0.00
C THR A 166 8.73 -26.26 0.92
N LYS A 167 8.93 -26.58 2.20
CA LYS A 167 9.66 -25.71 3.12
C LYS A 167 11.15 -25.79 2.80
N HIS A 168 11.76 -24.64 2.59
CA HIS A 168 13.21 -24.58 2.44
C HIS A 168 13.84 -24.52 3.83
N ASP A 169 14.78 -25.43 4.08
CA ASP A 169 15.66 -25.37 5.25
C ASP A 169 16.68 -24.25 5.07
N ASN A 170 16.19 -23.02 5.21
CA ASN A 170 17.00 -21.83 5.24
C ASN A 170 17.25 -21.46 6.70
N GLN A 171 18.52 -21.30 7.09
CA GLN A 171 18.86 -20.59 8.32
C GLN A 171 18.18 -19.21 8.32
N ILE A 172 17.74 -18.75 9.49
CA ILE A 172 17.13 -17.41 9.65
C ILE A 172 18.05 -16.38 9.00
N ARG A 173 17.56 -15.70 7.96
CA ARG A 173 18.34 -14.72 7.21
C ARG A 173 18.03 -13.33 7.73
N LYS A 174 18.93 -12.77 8.51
CA LYS A 174 18.89 -11.35 8.90
C LYS A 174 19.32 -10.49 7.72
N ILE A 175 18.54 -9.46 7.44
CA ILE A 175 18.74 -8.55 6.31
C ILE A 175 18.68 -7.12 6.84
N GLU A 176 19.77 -6.41 6.63
CA GLU A 176 19.82 -4.96 6.78
C GLU A 176 19.82 -4.34 5.37
N TYR A 177 18.83 -3.48 5.09
CA TYR A 177 18.68 -2.85 3.80
C TYR A 177 18.65 -1.33 3.92
N VAL A 178 19.56 -0.65 3.22
CA VAL A 178 19.59 0.82 3.16
C VAL A 178 18.60 1.30 2.08
N LEU A 179 17.50 1.90 2.51
CA LEU A 179 16.52 2.57 1.67
C LEU A 179 17.10 3.86 1.12
N ARG A 180 17.46 3.85 -0.16
CA ARG A 180 17.94 5.01 -0.90
C ARG A 180 16.81 5.57 -1.76
N SER A 181 16.37 6.78 -1.46
CA SER A 181 15.34 7.44 -2.26
C SER A 181 15.90 7.99 -3.57
N ARG A 182 15.10 7.93 -4.63
CA ARG A 182 15.39 8.65 -5.88
C ARG A 182 14.98 10.12 -5.81
N CYS A 183 14.16 10.49 -4.83
CA CYS A 183 13.73 11.87 -4.63
C CYS A 183 14.81 12.64 -3.88
N LYS A 184 15.31 13.72 -4.50
CA LYS A 184 16.26 14.64 -3.84
C LYS A 184 15.63 15.16 -2.53
N GLY A 185 16.40 15.13 -1.46
CA GLY A 185 16.01 15.65 -0.13
C GLY A 185 15.37 14.63 0.80
N ILE A 186 15.11 13.38 0.38
CA ILE A 186 14.73 12.31 1.31
C ILE A 186 16.00 11.65 1.83
N ASN A 187 16.18 11.66 3.15
CA ASN A 187 17.30 11.01 3.82
C ASN A 187 17.26 9.49 3.65
N ASN A 188 18.44 8.87 3.58
CA ASN A 188 18.53 7.42 3.60
C ASN A 188 18.02 6.89 4.94
N SER A 189 17.35 5.74 4.91
CA SER A 189 16.86 5.05 6.10
C SER A 189 17.29 3.59 6.06
N VAL A 190 17.39 2.94 7.22
CA VAL A 190 17.76 1.52 7.30
C VAL A 190 16.53 0.72 7.69
N LEU A 191 16.30 -0.38 6.98
CA LEU A 191 15.25 -1.34 7.25
C LEU A 191 15.87 -2.67 7.69
N ARG A 192 15.51 -3.15 8.87
CA ARG A 192 16.02 -4.41 9.44
C ARG A 192 14.91 -5.43 9.57
N PHE A 193 15.10 -6.58 8.96
CA PHE A 193 14.14 -7.67 9.03
C PHE A 193 14.83 -9.03 8.87
N SER A 194 14.13 -10.07 9.30
CA SER A 194 14.54 -11.45 9.17
C SER A 194 13.54 -12.22 8.31
N ILE A 195 14.05 -13.00 7.37
CA ILE A 195 13.25 -14.07 6.73
C ILE A 195 13.39 -15.29 7.63
N LEU A 196 12.32 -15.62 8.35
CA LEU A 196 12.29 -16.73 9.30
C LEU A 196 12.08 -18.07 8.58
N GLU A 197 11.17 -18.07 7.61
CA GLU A 197 10.81 -19.25 6.84
C GLU A 197 10.53 -18.84 5.40
N SER A 198 10.78 -19.77 4.48
CA SER A 198 10.41 -19.61 3.09
C SER A 198 9.89 -20.94 2.56
N TRP A 199 8.81 -20.88 1.82
CA TRP A 199 8.23 -22.00 1.13
C TRP A 199 8.10 -21.68 -0.36
N SER A 200 8.23 -22.68 -1.21
CA SER A 200 7.82 -22.56 -2.61
C SER A 200 7.16 -23.83 -3.08
N ASN A 201 6.37 -23.75 -4.15
CA ASN A 201 6.12 -24.92 -4.98
C ASN A 201 6.96 -24.81 -6.25
N ASP A 202 7.45 -25.96 -6.73
CA ASP A 202 8.25 -26.01 -7.97
C ASP A 202 7.35 -26.18 -9.20
N ASP A 203 6.13 -25.64 -9.16
CA ASP A 203 5.21 -25.65 -10.30
C ASP A 203 5.72 -24.68 -11.37
N SER A 204 6.10 -25.21 -12.52
CA SER A 204 6.66 -24.41 -13.61
C SER A 204 5.65 -23.49 -14.31
N LYS A 205 4.34 -23.72 -14.12
CA LYS A 205 3.26 -22.95 -14.74
C LYS A 205 2.70 -21.90 -13.80
N ASN A 206 2.57 -22.22 -12.52
CA ASN A 206 1.99 -21.38 -11.49
C ASN A 206 2.86 -21.41 -10.22
N PRO A 207 4.10 -20.89 -10.27
CA PRO A 207 4.98 -20.86 -9.12
C PRO A 207 4.41 -19.96 -8.02
N VAL A 208 4.51 -20.44 -6.80
CA VAL A 208 4.10 -19.78 -5.56
C VAL A 208 5.30 -19.74 -4.63
N TYR A 209 5.56 -18.57 -4.06
CA TYR A 209 6.55 -18.39 -3.02
C TYR A 209 5.89 -17.72 -1.83
N LEU A 210 6.18 -18.21 -0.63
CA LEU A 210 5.66 -17.67 0.61
C LEU A 210 6.84 -17.42 1.56
N TRP A 211 6.95 -16.22 2.09
CA TRP A 211 7.97 -15.85 3.07
C TRP A 211 7.33 -15.42 4.36
N LYS A 212 7.80 -15.98 5.48
CA LYS A 212 7.51 -15.49 6.83
C LYS A 212 8.59 -14.49 7.23
N ILE A 213 8.18 -13.27 7.48
CA ILE A 213 9.07 -12.12 7.66
C ILE A 213 8.80 -11.49 9.03
N LYS A 214 9.86 -11.26 9.78
CA LYS A 214 9.83 -10.57 11.06
C LYS A 214 10.66 -9.30 11.00
N PHE A 215 10.07 -8.16 11.34
CA PHE A 215 10.80 -6.91 11.49
C PHE A 215 11.42 -6.86 12.90
N GLU A 216 12.67 -6.40 12.99
CA GLU A 216 13.38 -6.38 14.28
C GLU A 216 12.93 -5.20 15.16
N ASP A 217 12.66 -4.06 14.52
CA ASP A 217 12.21 -2.84 15.18
C ASP A 217 11.20 -2.13 14.26
N ILE A 218 9.92 -2.23 14.60
CA ILE A 218 8.85 -1.61 13.81
C ILE A 218 8.79 -0.09 14.03
N GLU A 219 9.30 0.40 15.17
CA GLU A 219 9.36 1.83 15.46
C GLU A 219 10.44 2.52 14.62
N GLN A 220 11.52 1.82 14.25
CA GLN A 220 12.46 2.32 13.23
C GLN A 220 11.78 2.59 11.88
N PHE A 221 10.71 1.88 11.53
CA PHE A 221 9.95 2.17 10.32
C PHE A 221 9.23 3.53 10.39
N LYS A 222 8.87 3.98 11.60
CA LYS A 222 8.29 5.32 11.81
C LYS A 222 9.19 6.43 11.26
N LEU A 223 10.50 6.31 11.45
CA LEU A 223 11.49 7.28 10.93
C LEU A 223 11.44 7.38 9.40
N VAL A 224 11.16 6.28 8.70
CA VAL A 224 10.95 6.29 7.24
C VAL A 224 9.74 7.15 6.89
N LEU A 225 8.63 6.98 7.63
CA LEU A 225 7.40 7.74 7.40
C LEU A 225 7.54 9.22 7.76
N GLU A 226 8.21 9.53 8.86
CA GLU A 226 8.54 10.90 9.27
C GLU A 226 9.46 11.59 8.25
N ASN A 227 10.45 10.88 7.69
CA ASN A 227 11.29 11.40 6.61
C ASN A 227 10.48 11.73 5.34
N ILE A 228 9.47 10.91 5.01
CA ILE A 228 8.56 11.18 3.88
C ILE A 228 7.66 12.39 4.19
N ASP A 229 7.15 12.50 5.42
CA ASP A 229 6.31 13.61 5.87
C ASP A 229 7.04 14.95 5.80
N GLU A 230 8.26 15.02 6.33
CA GLU A 230 9.08 16.24 6.29
C GLU A 230 9.48 16.60 4.85
N TRP A 231 9.81 15.62 4.02
CA TRP A 231 10.03 15.88 2.60
C TRP A 231 8.77 16.41 1.92
N TRP A 232 7.59 15.89 2.27
CA TRP A 232 6.31 16.34 1.73
C TRP A 232 5.96 17.75 2.16
N LYS A 233 6.26 18.12 3.40
CA LYS A 233 6.10 19.49 3.93
C LYS A 233 6.74 20.52 3.00
N GLY A 234 7.97 20.27 2.57
CA GLY A 234 8.71 21.13 1.62
C GLY A 234 8.21 21.11 0.17
N LYS A 235 7.17 20.32 -0.14
CA LYS A 235 6.50 20.21 -1.45
C LYS A 235 5.04 20.66 -1.43
N SER A 236 4.52 21.01 -0.26
CA SER A 236 3.20 21.61 -0.10
C SER A 236 3.07 22.82 -1.02
N TYR A 237 2.09 22.78 -1.92
CA TYR A 237 1.86 23.77 -2.99
C TYR A 237 1.99 25.21 -2.49
N THR A 238 2.96 25.95 -3.02
CA THR A 238 2.73 27.38 -3.30
C THR A 238 1.77 27.41 -4.47
N SER A 239 0.57 27.98 -4.28
CA SER A 239 -0.28 28.29 -5.44
C SER A 239 0.58 29.11 -6.42
N PRO A 240 0.56 28.82 -7.73
CA PRO A 240 1.12 29.75 -8.69
C PRO A 240 0.44 31.12 -8.47
N ASP A 241 1.21 32.19 -8.67
CA ASP A 241 0.67 33.55 -8.63
C ASP A 241 -0.52 33.64 -9.60
N MET A 242 -1.60 34.28 -9.16
CA MET A 242 -2.76 34.52 -10.03
C MET A 242 -2.28 35.36 -11.21
N HIS A 243 -2.31 34.78 -12.42
CA HIS A 243 -1.98 35.52 -13.63
C HIS A 243 -2.95 36.71 -13.76
N GLU A 244 -2.43 37.93 -14.01
CA GLU A 244 -3.24 39.16 -14.04
C GLU A 244 -4.45 39.07 -14.99
N SER A 245 -4.35 38.24 -16.03
CA SER A 245 -5.43 37.94 -16.97
C SER A 245 -6.69 37.31 -16.35
N PHE A 246 -6.60 36.77 -15.12
CA PHE A 246 -7.75 36.21 -14.38
C PHE A 246 -8.40 37.21 -13.41
N ILE A 247 -7.88 38.44 -13.31
CA ILE A 247 -8.36 39.48 -12.38
C ILE A 247 -9.44 40.40 -13.01
N ASN A 248 -9.80 40.17 -14.29
CA ASN A 248 -10.80 40.98 -15.00
C ASN A 248 -12.25 40.53 -14.77
#